data_AF-A0A960VDU9-F1
#
_entry.id   AF-A0A960VDU9-F1
#
_cell.length_a   1.000
_cell.length_b   1.000
_cell.length_c   1.000
_cell.angle_alpha   90.00
_cell.angle_beta   90.00
_cell.angle_gamma   90.00
#
_symmetry.space_group_name_H-M   'P 1'
#
loop_
_entity.id
_entity.type
_entity.pdbx_description
1 polymer ?
#
loop_
_entity_poly.entity_id
_entity_poly.type
_entity_poly.pdbx_seq_one_letter_code
_entity_poly.pdbx_strand_id
1 'polypeptide(L)'
;MKNLIKLILIIGLFLNCNSNEKSKLDLVPMALLGDIVNQSENNLNSESFSRKVIQTNFPENVESLAKPQIGPEGISADINSLSVSSSGDILGSIESNIQDKEENVEVNLPLSIKFKNGLNPKNTNIENSFLYNEKGESVFVRLVVDGKEIQLIPQIRLQPTRSYTAVIGGVVDGEGNQIEDIKIHFTNSDLDYGLYWYGKNGVCEKYFPGIDNAFYNPAKKTVVFSHGWQAGSVVNSDAYGRENFRYEMFFWEENNFGGDKSHNGLQKWTNHSWIDKNWNTGIVYWNQFGDEPAASEGNFLGVRSAEAKIWSLNGPNGSRYRTLDSNGNDIYKNWDGKLNFNGEEVQVNSIGELLSLYVKDALKQNTSGNIRLVGHSLGNQVATFLTNEMDKAGVNIKRLALLDPAWTDGGKNYLPVITKADTEIRLNHNGHKALSSFDEGKNFSTGEIARKIIFNVMNRQWNNGFSLEIYHTTILNASIPIMDDNPVLRKEAADMNNAPWYYSATQIGQKHVVIRHHYFWSMEASAPKECTIFFWQRKLTGNISGSAATPDTRIREMMLDEYYWVQVEGRYTPDPSDDWFERKRKL
;
A
#
# COMPACT_ATOMS: atom_id res chain seq x y z
N MET A 1 -21.53 33.10 0.56
CA MET A 1 -22.46 31.98 0.85
C MET A 1 -23.03 31.32 -0.41
N LYS A 2 -23.69 32.04 -1.35
CA LYS A 2 -24.25 31.43 -2.58
C LYS A 2 -23.20 30.79 -3.53
N ASN A 3 -22.00 31.38 -3.64
CA ASN A 3 -20.90 30.78 -4.43
C ASN A 3 -20.22 29.59 -3.74
N LEU A 4 -20.31 29.52 -2.41
CA LEU A 4 -19.79 28.40 -1.61
C LEU A 4 -20.71 27.17 -1.74
N ILE A 5 -22.02 27.40 -1.76
CA ILE A 5 -23.03 26.34 -2.02
C ILE A 5 -22.88 25.77 -3.44
N LYS A 6 -22.57 26.61 -4.44
CA LYS A 6 -22.27 26.14 -5.80
C LYS A 6 -20.98 25.29 -5.88
N LEU A 7 -19.94 25.65 -5.13
CA LEU A 7 -18.70 24.85 -5.07
C LEU A 7 -18.92 23.50 -4.37
N ILE A 8 -19.76 23.46 -3.32
CA ILE A 8 -20.12 22.24 -2.58
C ILE A 8 -20.98 21.29 -3.44
N LEU A 9 -21.92 21.82 -4.24
CA LEU A 9 -22.72 21.01 -5.18
C LEU A 9 -21.90 20.44 -6.33
N ILE A 10 -20.86 21.15 -6.80
CA ILE A 10 -19.97 20.67 -7.86
C ILE A 10 -19.06 19.55 -7.31
N ILE A 11 -18.55 19.64 -6.09
CA ILE A 11 -17.71 18.57 -5.51
C ILE A 11 -18.51 17.28 -5.27
N GLY A 12 -19.79 17.38 -4.90
CA GLY A 12 -20.66 16.21 -4.66
C GLY A 12 -21.12 15.48 -5.94
N LEU A 13 -21.22 16.18 -7.08
CA LEU A 13 -21.68 15.58 -8.35
C LEU A 13 -20.56 14.93 -9.17
N PHE A 14 -19.29 15.27 -8.93
CA PHE A 14 -18.16 14.76 -9.73
C PHE A 14 -17.52 13.46 -9.20
N LEU A 15 -17.93 12.96 -8.03
CA LEU A 15 -17.47 11.67 -7.50
C LEU A 15 -18.25 10.45 -8.05
N ASN A 16 -19.13 10.63 -9.04
CA ASN A 16 -19.94 9.55 -9.61
C ASN A 16 -20.00 9.59 -11.15
N CYS A 17 -18.85 9.72 -11.82
CA CYS A 17 -18.75 9.52 -13.26
C CYS A 17 -18.21 8.12 -13.56
N ASN A 18 -19.14 7.18 -13.67
CA ASN A 18 -18.96 5.89 -14.31
C ASN A 18 -18.97 6.11 -15.83
N SER A 19 -17.92 5.69 -16.54
CA SER A 19 -17.91 5.70 -18.01
C SER A 19 -17.67 4.28 -18.51
N ASN A 20 -18.78 3.59 -18.79
CA ASN A 20 -18.84 2.37 -19.59
C ASN A 20 -19.19 2.77 -21.01
N GLU A 21 -18.21 2.80 -21.92
CA GLU A 21 -18.47 2.71 -23.36
C GLU A 21 -17.30 1.97 -24.04
N LYS A 22 -17.56 0.71 -24.43
CA LYS A 22 -16.67 -0.11 -25.26
C LYS A 22 -16.94 0.22 -26.73
N SER A 23 -15.93 0.65 -27.48
CA SER A 23 -15.94 0.60 -28.94
C SER A 23 -15.00 -0.51 -29.43
N LYS A 24 -15.51 -1.30 -30.38
CA LYS A 24 -14.83 -2.37 -31.12
C LYS A 24 -13.86 -1.76 -32.13
N LEU A 25 -12.68 -2.38 -32.30
CA LEU A 25 -11.87 -2.20 -33.51
C LEU A 25 -11.15 -3.50 -33.88
N ASP A 26 -11.12 -3.74 -35.19
CA ASP A 26 -10.87 -4.98 -35.88
C ASP A 26 -9.39 -5.42 -35.93
N LEU A 27 -9.22 -6.74 -36.05
CA LEU A 27 -7.96 -7.46 -36.25
C LEU A 27 -7.42 -7.32 -37.69
N VAL A 28 -6.10 -7.16 -37.81
CA VAL A 28 -5.34 -7.47 -39.04
C VAL A 28 -4.11 -8.31 -38.63
N PRO A 29 -3.79 -9.42 -39.33
CA PRO A 29 -2.73 -10.33 -38.94
C PRO A 29 -1.38 -9.95 -39.56
N MET A 30 -0.28 -10.18 -38.84
CA MET A 30 1.05 -10.28 -39.43
C MET A 30 1.76 -11.53 -38.92
N ALA A 31 2.41 -12.21 -39.86
CA ALA A 31 3.03 -13.51 -39.72
C ALA A 31 4.56 -13.42 -39.78
N LEU A 32 5.18 -14.38 -39.09
CA LEU A 32 6.38 -15.15 -39.45
C LEU A 32 7.82 -14.63 -39.23
N LEU A 33 8.64 -15.61 -38.79
CA LEU A 33 10.11 -15.80 -38.75
C LEU A 33 10.82 -15.39 -37.44
N GLY A 34 11.61 -16.22 -36.74
CA GLY A 34 12.03 -17.63 -36.90
C GLY A 34 13.10 -18.01 -35.84
N ASP A 35 13.11 -19.28 -35.39
CA ASP A 35 14.24 -20.23 -35.14
C ASP A 35 15.62 -19.69 -34.61
N ILE A 36 16.45 -20.30 -33.73
CA ILE A 36 16.57 -21.62 -33.06
C ILE A 36 17.86 -21.60 -32.15
N VAL A 37 17.89 -22.32 -31.00
CA VAL A 37 19.02 -23.11 -30.37
C VAL A 37 20.27 -22.39 -29.77
N ASN A 38 20.98 -22.83 -28.70
CA ASN A 38 20.93 -23.94 -27.71
C ASN A 38 21.79 -23.65 -26.44
N GLN A 39 21.39 -24.31 -25.34
CA GLN A 39 22.14 -25.00 -24.25
C GLN A 39 23.62 -24.70 -23.91
N SER A 40 23.89 -24.69 -22.59
CA SER A 40 24.92 -25.58 -21.99
C SER A 40 24.64 -25.86 -20.49
N GLU A 41 24.55 -27.14 -20.13
CA GLU A 41 24.59 -27.70 -18.77
C GLU A 41 26.03 -28.01 -18.33
N ASN A 42 26.34 -27.93 -17.02
CA ASN A 42 26.64 -29.11 -16.17
C ASN A 42 27.25 -28.77 -14.77
N ASN A 43 26.55 -29.29 -13.75
CA ASN A 43 26.97 -30.03 -12.54
C ASN A 43 28.12 -29.56 -11.62
N LEU A 44 27.82 -29.48 -10.30
CA LEU A 44 28.31 -30.45 -9.29
C LEU A 44 27.66 -30.28 -7.89
N ASN A 45 27.58 -31.40 -7.19
CA ASN A 45 26.87 -31.71 -5.94
C ASN A 45 27.47 -31.09 -4.66
N SER A 46 26.59 -30.74 -3.71
CA SER A 46 26.80 -30.96 -2.27
C SER A 46 25.44 -31.10 -1.57
N GLU A 47 25.21 -32.23 -0.89
CA GLU A 47 24.00 -32.49 -0.10
C GLU A 47 23.93 -31.54 1.12
N SER A 48 23.04 -30.56 1.01
CA SER A 48 22.40 -29.89 2.13
C SER A 48 20.90 -30.03 1.90
N PHE A 49 20.12 -30.38 2.92
CA PHE A 49 18.65 -30.32 2.86
C PHE A 49 18.22 -28.94 2.36
N SER A 50 17.87 -28.85 1.08
CA SER A 50 17.57 -27.58 0.43
C SER A 50 16.07 -27.41 0.37
N ARG A 51 15.55 -26.42 1.07
CA ARG A 51 14.21 -25.87 0.87
C ARG A 51 14.01 -25.59 -0.63
N LYS A 52 13.04 -26.25 -1.26
CA LYS A 52 12.72 -26.03 -2.67
C LYS A 52 11.65 -24.95 -2.76
N VAL A 53 11.96 -23.85 -3.44
CA VAL A 53 11.02 -22.77 -3.74
C VAL A 53 10.74 -22.82 -5.24
N ILE A 54 9.47 -22.96 -5.62
CA ILE A 54 9.03 -22.91 -7.01
C ILE A 54 8.10 -21.71 -7.16
N GLN A 55 8.41 -20.83 -8.11
CA GLN A 55 7.54 -19.75 -8.53
C GLN A 55 6.85 -20.14 -9.84
N THR A 56 5.55 -19.90 -9.93
CA THR A 56 4.85 -19.96 -11.21
C THR A 56 5.27 -18.72 -12.01
N ASN A 57 5.99 -18.93 -13.12
CA ASN A 57 6.74 -17.86 -13.81
C ASN A 57 5.85 -16.67 -14.23
N PHE A 58 6.29 -15.47 -13.90
CA PHE A 58 5.86 -14.24 -14.55
C PHE A 58 6.60 -14.11 -15.88
N PRO A 59 5.97 -13.76 -17.01
CA PRO A 59 6.72 -13.40 -18.20
C PRO A 59 7.53 -12.13 -17.92
N GLU A 60 8.85 -12.24 -17.88
CA GLU A 60 9.76 -11.10 -17.62
C GLU A 60 9.75 -10.04 -18.74
N ASN A 61 9.11 -10.31 -19.88
CA ASN A 61 9.15 -9.47 -21.08
C ASN A 61 7.76 -8.99 -21.56
N VAL A 62 7.05 -8.17 -20.78
CA VAL A 62 5.88 -7.44 -21.28
C VAL A 62 5.99 -5.95 -20.96
N GLU A 63 6.88 -5.25 -21.68
CA GLU A 63 6.91 -3.78 -21.70
C GLU A 63 5.82 -3.17 -22.60
N SER A 64 5.03 -3.99 -23.30
CA SER A 64 3.93 -3.51 -24.13
C SER A 64 2.71 -4.41 -24.01
N LEU A 65 1.70 -3.97 -23.27
CA LEU A 65 0.27 -3.98 -23.60
C LEU A 65 -0.54 -3.68 -22.33
N ALA A 66 -1.34 -2.64 -22.44
CA ALA A 66 -2.05 -1.92 -21.38
C ALA A 66 -3.24 -2.65 -20.72
N LYS A 67 -3.23 -3.99 -20.77
CA LYS A 67 -4.06 -4.90 -19.98
C LYS A 67 -3.25 -6.19 -19.85
N PRO A 68 -3.10 -6.79 -18.65
CA PRO A 68 -2.68 -8.17 -18.57
C PRO A 68 -3.78 -9.03 -19.20
N GLN A 69 -3.70 -9.28 -20.50
CA GLN A 69 -4.36 -10.43 -21.12
C GLN A 69 -3.49 -11.67 -20.91
N ILE A 70 -3.14 -11.99 -19.66
CA ILE A 70 -2.38 -13.22 -19.36
C ILE A 70 -2.76 -13.70 -17.96
N GLY A 71 -3.91 -14.38 -17.85
CA GLY A 71 -3.87 -15.66 -17.15
C GLY A 71 -3.09 -16.65 -18.03
N PRO A 72 -2.67 -17.83 -17.54
CA PRO A 72 -2.23 -18.89 -18.43
C PRO A 72 -3.38 -19.22 -19.39
N GLU A 73 -3.36 -18.64 -20.60
CA GLU A 73 -4.21 -19.10 -21.69
C GLU A 73 -3.79 -20.55 -21.97
N GLY A 74 -4.68 -21.50 -21.67
CA GLY A 74 -4.56 -22.85 -22.22
C GLY A 74 -4.73 -24.03 -21.27
N ILE A 75 -5.11 -23.86 -20.00
CA ILE A 75 -5.57 -25.00 -19.18
C ILE A 75 -6.90 -24.66 -18.52
N SER A 76 -7.97 -24.70 -19.33
CA SER A 76 -9.30 -25.02 -18.81
C SER A 76 -9.28 -26.50 -18.45
N ALA A 77 -8.92 -26.83 -17.20
CA ALA A 77 -9.23 -28.15 -16.67
C ALA A 77 -10.73 -28.15 -16.35
N ASP A 78 -11.45 -29.11 -16.92
CA ASP A 78 -12.88 -29.30 -16.68
C ASP A 78 -13.07 -29.78 -15.23
N ILE A 79 -13.24 -28.84 -14.29
CA ILE A 79 -13.30 -29.06 -12.83
C ILE A 79 -14.40 -30.08 -12.45
N ASN A 80 -15.39 -30.29 -13.32
CA ASN A 80 -16.55 -31.14 -13.09
C ASN A 80 -16.34 -32.65 -13.34
N SER A 81 -15.15 -33.11 -13.75
CA SER A 81 -14.96 -34.51 -14.20
C SER A 81 -14.05 -35.39 -13.33
N LEU A 82 -13.52 -34.90 -12.21
CA LEU A 82 -12.65 -35.69 -11.33
C LEU A 82 -13.44 -36.28 -10.16
N SER A 83 -13.79 -37.55 -10.27
CA SER A 83 -14.43 -38.35 -9.22
C SER A 83 -13.56 -38.44 -7.96
N VAL A 84 -14.19 -38.22 -6.81
CA VAL A 84 -13.61 -38.41 -5.47
C VAL A 84 -13.55 -39.91 -5.15
N SER A 85 -12.35 -40.44 -4.91
CA SER A 85 -12.18 -41.68 -4.15
C SER A 85 -11.91 -41.33 -2.69
N SER A 86 -12.89 -41.55 -1.82
CA SER A 86 -12.68 -41.49 -0.38
C SER A 86 -11.94 -42.77 0.08
N SER A 87 -10.60 -42.79 0.05
CA SER A 87 -9.84 -43.80 0.78
C SER A 87 -9.46 -43.29 2.17
N GLY A 88 -10.25 -43.70 3.17
CA GLY A 88 -10.23 -43.18 4.55
C GLY A 88 -8.96 -43.42 5.37
N ASP A 89 -7.94 -44.11 4.85
CA ASP A 89 -6.71 -44.40 5.59
C ASP A 89 -5.58 -43.37 5.39
N ILE A 90 -5.61 -42.58 4.30
CA ILE A 90 -4.55 -41.59 4.00
C ILE A 90 -4.80 -40.24 4.70
N LEU A 91 -6.07 -39.90 4.99
CA LEU A 91 -6.44 -38.65 5.67
C LEU A 91 -5.93 -38.53 7.12
N GLY A 92 -5.59 -39.66 7.76
CA GLY A 92 -4.97 -39.65 9.10
C GLY A 92 -3.53 -39.14 9.12
N SER A 93 -2.89 -38.98 7.96
CA SER A 93 -1.46 -38.65 7.81
C SER A 93 -1.18 -37.19 7.48
N ILE A 94 -2.21 -36.35 7.30
CA ILE A 94 -2.09 -34.97 6.83
C ILE A 94 -2.79 -34.01 7.80
N GLU A 95 -2.20 -32.84 8.03
CA GLU A 95 -2.78 -31.74 8.81
C GLU A 95 -2.76 -30.46 7.98
N SER A 96 -3.91 -29.82 7.79
CA SER A 96 -4.03 -28.53 7.09
C SER A 96 -4.42 -27.42 8.05
N ASN A 97 -3.88 -26.21 7.85
CA ASN A 97 -4.31 -25.03 8.60
C ASN A 97 -5.65 -24.47 8.13
N ILE A 98 -6.10 -24.82 6.92
CA ILE A 98 -7.40 -24.48 6.35
C ILE A 98 -8.14 -25.78 6.04
N GLN A 99 -9.35 -25.95 6.58
CA GLN A 99 -10.19 -27.12 6.32
C GLN A 99 -10.93 -27.00 4.98
N ASP A 100 -11.28 -28.13 4.36
CA ASP A 100 -12.14 -28.10 3.18
C ASP A 100 -13.52 -27.53 3.54
N LYS A 101 -13.97 -26.58 2.72
CA LYS A 101 -15.17 -25.75 2.88
C LYS A 101 -15.13 -24.80 4.07
N GLU A 102 -13.94 -24.47 4.58
CA GLU A 102 -13.81 -23.45 5.63
C GLU A 102 -14.25 -22.07 5.10
N GLU A 103 -15.03 -21.38 5.91
CA GLU A 103 -15.50 -20.01 5.65
C GLU A 103 -14.81 -19.03 6.59
N ASN A 104 -14.77 -17.75 6.19
CA ASN A 104 -14.11 -16.68 6.93
C ASN A 104 -12.60 -16.87 7.12
N VAL A 105 -11.94 -17.53 6.15
CA VAL A 105 -10.48 -17.65 6.12
C VAL A 105 -9.85 -16.28 5.91
N GLU A 106 -8.85 -15.91 6.73
CA GLU A 106 -8.18 -14.62 6.57
C GLU A 106 -7.66 -14.43 5.14
N VAL A 107 -8.00 -13.29 4.53
CA VAL A 107 -7.57 -12.96 3.16
C VAL A 107 -6.04 -13.10 3.05
N ASN A 108 -5.62 -13.83 2.01
CA ASN A 108 -4.22 -14.17 1.69
C ASN A 108 -3.50 -15.11 2.67
N LEU A 109 -4.18 -15.71 3.65
CA LEU A 109 -3.55 -16.71 4.53
C LEU A 109 -2.92 -17.84 3.70
N PRO A 110 -1.61 -18.13 3.86
CA PRO A 110 -0.99 -19.26 3.22
C PRO A 110 -1.68 -20.57 3.59
N LEU A 111 -1.98 -21.38 2.59
CA LEU A 111 -2.39 -22.75 2.82
C LEU A 111 -1.15 -23.58 3.16
N SER A 112 -1.15 -24.21 4.33
CA SER A 112 -0.09 -25.07 4.83
C SER A 112 -0.64 -26.48 5.00
N ILE A 113 0.01 -27.45 4.38
CA ILE A 113 -0.27 -28.87 4.50
C ILE A 113 0.95 -29.58 5.07
N LYS A 114 0.79 -30.17 6.25
CA LYS A 114 1.81 -30.94 6.96
C LYS A 114 1.55 -32.43 6.82
N PHE A 115 2.61 -33.18 6.57
CA PHE A 115 2.62 -34.63 6.36
C PHE A 115 3.31 -35.31 7.53
N LYS A 116 2.58 -36.15 8.28
CA LYS A 116 3.09 -36.81 9.49
C LYS A 116 4.32 -37.67 9.20
N ASN A 117 4.31 -38.38 8.08
CA ASN A 117 5.40 -39.25 7.63
C ASN A 117 6.45 -38.51 6.80
N GLY A 118 6.32 -37.20 6.65
CA GLY A 118 7.16 -36.37 5.78
C GLY A 118 6.87 -36.58 4.29
N LEU A 119 7.66 -35.90 3.48
CA LEU A 119 7.61 -35.86 2.03
C LEU A 119 8.87 -36.50 1.46
N ASN A 120 8.73 -37.18 0.32
CA ASN A 120 9.86 -37.55 -0.50
C ASN A 120 10.11 -36.45 -1.55
N PRO A 121 11.09 -35.55 -1.33
CA PRO A 121 11.30 -34.40 -2.21
C PRO A 121 11.84 -34.77 -3.59
N LYS A 122 12.42 -35.98 -3.75
CA LYS A 122 12.93 -36.45 -5.06
C LYS A 122 11.81 -36.83 -6.01
N ASN A 123 10.70 -37.35 -5.45
CA ASN A 123 9.61 -37.92 -6.24
C ASN A 123 8.34 -37.06 -6.20
N THR A 124 8.27 -36.08 -5.30
CA THR A 124 7.16 -35.13 -5.24
C THR A 124 7.23 -34.13 -6.39
N ASN A 125 6.24 -34.18 -7.29
CA ASN A 125 6.04 -33.22 -8.36
C ASN A 125 4.95 -32.21 -8.00
N ILE A 126 5.36 -31.09 -7.39
CA ILE A 126 4.45 -30.02 -7.01
C ILE A 126 4.04 -29.10 -8.17
N GLU A 127 4.49 -29.34 -9.40
CA GLU A 127 4.07 -28.54 -10.57
C GLU A 127 2.56 -28.65 -10.83
N ASN A 128 1.92 -29.66 -10.24
CA ASN A 128 0.47 -29.85 -10.25
C ASN A 128 -0.25 -29.14 -9.09
N SER A 129 0.41 -28.19 -8.41
CA SER A 129 -0.16 -27.46 -7.27
C SER A 129 -0.57 -26.05 -7.68
N PHE A 130 -1.86 -25.73 -7.49
CA PHE A 130 -2.48 -24.52 -8.03
C PHE A 130 -3.48 -23.91 -7.04
N LEU A 131 -3.81 -22.65 -7.27
CA LEU A 131 -4.93 -21.98 -6.64
C LEU A 131 -5.84 -21.43 -7.72
N TYR A 132 -7.14 -21.67 -7.60
CA TYR A 132 -8.14 -21.19 -8.55
C TYR A 132 -9.15 -20.30 -7.83
N ASN A 133 -9.62 -19.26 -8.50
CA ASN A 133 -10.78 -18.49 -8.04
C ASN A 133 -12.11 -19.20 -8.39
N GLU A 134 -13.22 -18.63 -7.95
CA GLU A 134 -14.57 -19.14 -8.24
C GLU A 134 -14.94 -19.23 -9.74
N LYS A 135 -14.19 -18.56 -10.62
CA LYS A 135 -14.35 -18.65 -12.09
C LYS A 135 -13.47 -19.73 -12.72
N GLY A 136 -12.68 -20.44 -11.93
CA GLY A 136 -11.70 -21.43 -12.41
C GLY A 136 -10.42 -20.81 -12.98
N GLU A 137 -10.20 -19.51 -12.79
CA GLU A 137 -8.99 -18.82 -13.23
C GLU A 137 -7.86 -19.06 -12.22
N SER A 138 -6.67 -19.40 -12.70
CA SER A 138 -5.52 -19.62 -11.83
C SER A 138 -5.06 -18.32 -11.15
N VAL A 139 -4.70 -18.43 -9.89
CA VAL A 139 -4.11 -17.39 -9.07
C VAL A 139 -2.62 -17.65 -8.92
N PHE A 140 -1.80 -16.62 -9.11
CA PHE A 140 -0.36 -16.73 -8.89
C PHE A 140 -0.03 -17.09 -7.45
N VAL A 141 0.81 -18.11 -7.28
CA VAL A 141 1.22 -18.62 -5.99
C VAL A 141 2.71 -18.95 -5.99
N ARG A 142 3.33 -18.81 -4.82
CA ARG A 142 4.63 -19.36 -4.50
C ARG A 142 4.45 -20.64 -3.70
N LEU A 143 5.13 -21.69 -4.12
CA LEU A 143 5.18 -22.95 -3.41
C LEU A 143 6.46 -23.02 -2.58
N VAL A 144 6.32 -23.35 -1.31
CA VAL A 144 7.43 -23.64 -0.41
C VAL A 144 7.29 -25.07 0.07
N VAL A 145 8.31 -25.88 -0.19
CA VAL A 145 8.35 -27.26 0.31
C VAL A 145 9.51 -27.40 1.27
N ASP A 146 9.19 -27.84 2.49
CA ASP A 146 10.16 -28.08 3.55
C ASP A 146 9.88 -29.43 4.21
N GLY A 147 10.40 -30.51 3.61
CA GLY A 147 10.57 -31.87 4.16
C GLY A 147 9.33 -32.62 4.67
N LYS A 148 8.44 -31.95 5.39
CA LYS A 148 7.18 -32.39 5.96
C LYS A 148 6.04 -31.42 5.68
N GLU A 149 6.30 -30.28 5.06
CA GLU A 149 5.29 -29.25 4.83
C GLU A 149 5.32 -28.73 3.39
N ILE A 150 4.14 -28.52 2.82
CA ILE A 150 3.93 -27.76 1.59
C ILE A 150 3.12 -26.52 1.95
N GLN A 151 3.64 -25.35 1.60
CA GLN A 151 2.92 -24.08 1.70
C GLN A 151 2.63 -23.52 0.32
N LEU A 152 1.38 -23.11 0.11
CA LEU A 152 0.92 -22.40 -1.05
C LEU A 152 0.59 -20.96 -0.63
N ILE A 153 1.39 -20.01 -1.12
CA ILE A 153 1.38 -18.61 -0.70
C ILE A 153 0.88 -17.75 -1.87
N PRO A 154 -0.30 -17.11 -1.78
CA PRO A 154 -0.80 -16.28 -2.86
C PRO A 154 0.11 -15.07 -3.14
N GLN A 155 0.47 -14.87 -4.41
CA GLN A 155 1.31 -13.77 -4.89
C GLN A 155 0.51 -12.61 -5.53
N ILE A 156 -0.80 -12.59 -5.29
CA ILE A 156 -1.70 -11.46 -5.54
C ILE A 156 -2.66 -11.35 -4.36
N ARG A 157 -3.27 -10.18 -4.18
CA ARG A 157 -4.35 -10.02 -3.20
C ARG A 157 -5.57 -10.85 -3.59
N LEU A 158 -6.04 -11.71 -2.69
CA LEU A 158 -7.29 -12.44 -2.84
C LEU A 158 -8.46 -11.53 -2.43
N GLN A 159 -9.61 -11.73 -3.07
CA GLN A 159 -10.81 -10.93 -2.83
C GLN A 159 -11.51 -11.36 -1.55
N PRO A 160 -11.86 -10.41 -0.65
CA PRO A 160 -12.76 -10.68 0.45
C PRO A 160 -14.06 -11.30 -0.07
N THR A 161 -14.70 -12.14 0.75
CA THR A 161 -15.96 -12.86 0.46
C THR A 161 -15.98 -13.80 -0.76
N ARG A 162 -14.86 -13.93 -1.48
CA ARG A 162 -14.74 -14.84 -2.64
C ARG A 162 -14.25 -16.21 -2.23
N SER A 163 -14.68 -17.21 -3.00
CA SER A 163 -14.25 -18.60 -2.81
C SER A 163 -13.07 -18.94 -3.71
N TYR A 164 -12.22 -19.84 -3.20
CA TYR A 164 -11.03 -20.32 -3.86
C TYR A 164 -10.92 -21.84 -3.70
N THR A 165 -10.25 -22.47 -4.66
CA THR A 165 -9.93 -23.90 -4.63
C THR A 165 -8.42 -24.06 -4.74
N ALA A 166 -7.80 -24.57 -3.68
CA ALA A 166 -6.41 -24.98 -3.71
C ALA A 166 -6.32 -26.46 -4.09
N VAL A 167 -5.40 -26.79 -4.99
CA VAL A 167 -5.07 -28.15 -5.38
C VAL A 167 -3.60 -28.36 -5.07
N ILE A 168 -3.26 -29.39 -4.28
CA ILE A 168 -1.89 -29.84 -4.04
C ILE A 168 -1.76 -31.24 -4.62
N GLY A 169 -1.14 -31.32 -5.79
CA GLY A 169 -1.01 -32.55 -6.56
C GLY A 169 0.41 -33.09 -6.65
N GLY A 170 0.52 -34.36 -7.06
CA GLY A 170 1.80 -35.02 -7.32
C GLY A 170 2.67 -35.27 -6.08
N VAL A 171 2.06 -35.42 -4.91
CA VAL A 171 2.77 -35.60 -3.64
C VAL A 171 3.14 -37.07 -3.41
N VAL A 172 4.38 -37.31 -2.98
CA VAL A 172 4.85 -38.62 -2.54
C VAL A 172 5.31 -38.51 -1.08
N ASP A 173 4.77 -39.35 -0.21
CA ASP A 173 5.14 -39.34 1.21
C ASP A 173 6.58 -39.83 1.44
N GLY A 174 7.07 -39.71 2.69
CA GLY A 174 8.40 -40.17 3.08
C GLY A 174 8.63 -41.68 2.95
N GLU A 175 7.56 -42.48 2.82
CA GLU A 175 7.62 -43.94 2.63
C GLU A 175 7.62 -44.32 1.14
N GLY A 176 7.40 -43.36 0.24
CA GLY A 176 7.37 -43.57 -1.20
C GLY A 176 5.97 -43.84 -1.76
N ASN A 177 4.91 -43.70 -0.96
CA ASN A 177 3.54 -43.85 -1.41
C ASN A 177 3.07 -42.58 -2.11
N GLN A 178 2.39 -42.75 -3.24
CA GLN A 178 1.71 -41.65 -3.93
C GLN A 178 0.50 -41.22 -3.10
N ILE A 179 0.42 -39.92 -2.80
CA ILE A 179 -0.75 -39.31 -2.18
C ILE A 179 -1.66 -38.79 -3.31
N GLU A 180 -2.95 -39.04 -3.20
CA GLU A 180 -3.96 -38.45 -4.07
C GLU A 180 -3.94 -36.92 -3.99
N ASP A 181 -4.38 -36.25 -5.05
CA ASP A 181 -4.44 -34.79 -5.07
C ASP A 181 -5.32 -34.26 -3.94
N ILE A 182 -4.75 -33.39 -3.12
CA ILE A 182 -5.47 -32.75 -2.02
C ILE A 182 -6.19 -31.53 -2.58
N LYS A 183 -7.51 -31.46 -2.37
CA LYS A 183 -8.34 -30.34 -2.81
C LYS A 183 -8.99 -29.68 -1.60
N ILE A 184 -8.75 -28.39 -1.43
CA ILE A 184 -9.31 -27.58 -0.34
C ILE A 184 -10.05 -26.40 -0.94
N HIS A 185 -11.37 -26.38 -0.74
CA HIS A 185 -12.21 -25.25 -1.07
C HIS A 185 -12.33 -24.36 0.16
N PHE A 186 -12.25 -23.05 0.01
CA PHE A 186 -12.44 -22.14 1.14
C PHE A 186 -12.99 -20.79 0.68
N THR A 187 -13.59 -20.05 1.60
CA THR A 187 -14.11 -18.70 1.36
C THR A 187 -13.41 -17.71 2.27
N ASN A 188 -12.90 -16.64 1.67
CA ASN A 188 -12.22 -15.59 2.41
C ASN A 188 -13.16 -14.83 3.35
N SER A 189 -12.60 -14.29 4.44
CA SER A 189 -13.22 -13.29 5.29
C SER A 189 -13.70 -12.09 4.47
N ASP A 190 -14.67 -11.36 5.02
CA ASP A 190 -15.23 -10.15 4.43
C ASP A 190 -14.38 -8.90 4.67
N LEU A 191 -13.23 -9.06 5.33
CA LEU A 191 -12.34 -7.99 5.75
C LEU A 191 -10.89 -8.36 5.49
N ASP A 192 -10.17 -7.47 4.82
CA ASP A 192 -8.73 -7.52 4.56
C ASP A 192 -8.01 -6.26 5.08
N TYR A 193 -6.91 -6.49 5.76
CA TYR A 193 -6.02 -5.49 6.32
C TYR A 193 -4.61 -6.08 6.50
N GLY A 194 -3.67 -5.23 6.90
CA GLY A 194 -2.31 -5.64 7.25
C GLY A 194 -1.27 -5.09 6.28
N LEU A 195 -0.09 -5.70 6.25
CA LEU A 195 1.04 -5.27 5.42
C LEU A 195 1.22 -6.23 4.25
N TYR A 196 1.34 -5.70 3.03
CA TYR A 196 1.72 -6.49 1.86
C TYR A 196 3.02 -5.95 1.30
N TRP A 197 3.91 -6.87 0.95
CA TRP A 197 5.16 -6.57 0.26
C TRP A 197 5.00 -6.81 -1.24
N TYR A 198 5.46 -5.87 -2.03
CA TYR A 198 5.28 -5.83 -3.48
C TYR A 198 6.58 -6.10 -4.22
N GLY A 199 6.50 -6.97 -5.22
CA GLY A 199 7.47 -7.07 -6.30
C GLY A 199 7.11 -6.14 -7.47
N LYS A 200 7.71 -6.42 -8.65
CA LYS A 200 7.37 -5.73 -9.89
C LYS A 200 5.99 -6.19 -10.40
N ASN A 201 5.40 -5.41 -11.30
CA ASN A 201 4.15 -5.76 -12.00
C ASN A 201 2.97 -6.12 -11.09
N GLY A 202 2.97 -5.61 -9.85
CA GLY A 202 1.88 -5.76 -8.91
C GLY A 202 1.78 -7.12 -8.22
N VAL A 203 2.76 -8.03 -8.39
CA VAL A 203 2.82 -9.22 -7.52
C VAL A 203 3.10 -8.80 -6.09
N CYS A 204 2.48 -9.49 -5.14
CA CYS A 204 2.60 -9.17 -3.74
C CYS A 204 2.31 -10.37 -2.85
N GLU A 205 2.88 -10.37 -1.66
CA GLU A 205 2.55 -11.32 -0.61
C GLU A 205 2.18 -10.56 0.66
N LYS A 206 1.08 -10.97 1.30
CA LYS A 206 0.72 -10.49 2.63
C LYS A 206 1.77 -10.95 3.64
N TYR A 207 2.09 -10.09 4.58
CA TYR A 207 2.98 -10.43 5.69
C TYR A 207 2.22 -11.20 6.76
N PHE A 208 2.77 -12.34 7.16
CA PHE A 208 2.35 -13.14 8.30
C PHE A 208 3.55 -13.42 9.21
N PRO A 209 3.43 -13.24 10.53
CA PRO A 209 4.51 -13.58 11.47
C PRO A 209 5.01 -15.01 11.28
N GLY A 210 6.34 -15.17 11.24
CA GLY A 210 6.98 -16.48 11.08
C GLY A 210 6.95 -17.08 9.66
N ILE A 211 6.30 -16.43 8.68
CA ILE A 211 6.30 -16.87 7.29
C ILE A 211 7.21 -15.96 6.47
N ASP A 212 8.21 -16.55 5.80
CA ASP A 212 9.08 -15.79 4.91
C ASP A 212 8.28 -15.22 3.73
N ASN A 213 8.62 -13.99 3.34
CA ASN A 213 7.95 -13.26 2.27
C ASN A 213 8.90 -13.06 1.08
N ALA A 214 8.45 -13.39 -0.14
CA ALA A 214 9.28 -13.34 -1.34
C ALA A 214 9.76 -11.93 -1.71
N PHE A 215 9.04 -10.90 -1.27
CA PHE A 215 9.26 -9.52 -1.67
C PHE A 215 9.83 -8.65 -0.55
N TYR A 216 10.21 -9.27 0.58
CA TYR A 216 10.85 -8.59 1.70
C TYR A 216 12.17 -9.23 2.06
N ASN A 217 13.21 -8.40 2.15
CA ASN A 217 14.51 -8.79 2.69
C ASN A 217 14.93 -7.76 3.76
N PRO A 218 15.18 -8.19 5.02
CA PRO A 218 15.54 -7.28 6.11
C PRO A 218 16.82 -6.48 5.86
N ALA A 219 17.74 -6.96 5.01
CA ALA A 219 18.98 -6.26 4.67
C ALA A 219 18.77 -5.13 3.63
N LYS A 220 17.62 -5.09 2.94
CA LYS A 220 17.29 -4.04 1.97
C LYS A 220 16.67 -2.82 2.65
N LYS A 221 16.91 -1.65 2.06
CA LYS A 221 16.23 -0.40 2.40
C LYS A 221 14.74 -0.60 2.21
N THR A 222 13.89 0.07 2.98
CA THR A 222 12.46 -0.26 2.99
C THR A 222 11.61 1.00 2.91
N VAL A 223 10.61 0.99 2.02
CA VAL A 223 9.54 1.99 2.00
C VAL A 223 8.20 1.33 2.27
N VAL A 224 7.43 1.88 3.21
CA VAL A 224 6.06 1.44 3.50
C VAL A 224 5.10 2.60 3.30
N PHE A 225 4.06 2.36 2.51
CA PHE A 225 3.05 3.34 2.12
C PHE A 225 1.70 3.10 2.81
N SER A 226 1.01 4.16 3.18
CA SER A 226 -0.40 4.14 3.58
C SER A 226 -1.21 5.14 2.76
N HIS A 227 -2.29 4.65 2.13
CA HIS A 227 -3.25 5.49 1.43
C HIS A 227 -4.22 6.19 2.41
N GLY A 228 -4.94 7.19 1.93
CA GLY A 228 -5.98 7.87 2.70
C GLY A 228 -7.41 7.43 2.39
N TRP A 229 -8.37 8.30 2.70
CA TRP A 229 -9.80 8.07 2.41
C TRP A 229 -10.04 7.83 0.92
N GLN A 230 -10.80 6.77 0.60
CA GLN A 230 -11.11 6.35 -0.76
C GLN A 230 -12.56 5.86 -0.85
N ALA A 231 -13.52 6.79 -0.92
CA ALA A 231 -14.92 6.43 -1.12
C ALA A 231 -15.11 5.61 -2.41
N GLY A 232 -15.82 4.49 -2.30
CA GLY A 232 -16.14 3.64 -3.44
C GLY A 232 -15.08 2.60 -3.77
N SER A 233 -13.95 2.54 -3.07
CA SER A 233 -12.88 1.57 -3.36
C SER A 233 -13.38 0.12 -3.39
N VAL A 234 -14.26 -0.29 -2.47
CA VAL A 234 -14.79 -1.66 -2.37
C VAL A 234 -15.65 -2.03 -3.57
N VAL A 235 -16.38 -1.11 -4.19
CA VAL A 235 -17.26 -1.40 -5.33
C VAL A 235 -16.60 -1.17 -6.70
N ASN A 236 -15.35 -0.72 -6.70
CA ASN A 236 -14.60 -0.43 -7.93
C ASN A 236 -13.80 -1.65 -8.42
N SER A 237 -13.35 -1.59 -9.67
CA SER A 237 -12.44 -2.60 -10.24
C SER A 237 -10.98 -2.27 -9.92
N ASP A 238 -10.15 -3.31 -9.74
CA ASP A 238 -8.70 -3.15 -9.60
C ASP A 238 -7.96 -3.08 -10.96
N ALA A 239 -6.63 -2.92 -10.90
CA ALA A 239 -5.78 -2.83 -12.09
C ALA A 239 -5.73 -4.12 -12.93
N TYR A 240 -6.17 -5.26 -12.35
CA TYR A 240 -6.28 -6.53 -13.05
C TYR A 240 -7.66 -6.73 -13.68
N GLY A 241 -8.54 -5.73 -13.61
CA GLY A 241 -9.92 -5.82 -14.09
C GLY A 241 -10.81 -6.71 -13.21
N ARG A 242 -10.37 -7.04 -11.99
CA ARG A 242 -11.21 -7.78 -11.04
C ARG A 242 -12.23 -6.81 -10.47
N GLU A 243 -13.48 -7.06 -10.80
CA GLU A 243 -14.60 -6.25 -10.33
C GLU A 243 -14.73 -6.33 -8.81
N ASN A 244 -15.37 -5.31 -8.24
CA ASN A 244 -15.91 -5.36 -6.87
C ASN A 244 -14.88 -5.42 -5.73
N PHE A 245 -13.64 -4.98 -5.94
CA PHE A 245 -12.67 -4.63 -4.87
C PHE A 245 -11.47 -3.93 -5.51
N ARG A 246 -11.42 -2.59 -5.52
CA ARG A 246 -10.23 -1.86 -5.99
C ARG A 246 -9.18 -1.83 -4.90
N TYR A 247 -8.08 -2.50 -5.19
CA TYR A 247 -6.90 -2.48 -4.34
C TYR A 247 -6.03 -1.25 -4.61
N GLU A 248 -5.56 -0.63 -3.53
CA GLU A 248 -4.42 0.28 -3.63
C GLU A 248 -3.21 -0.51 -4.14
N MET A 249 -2.47 0.03 -5.10
CA MET A 249 -1.30 -0.61 -5.71
C MET A 249 -0.30 0.46 -6.17
N PHE A 250 0.95 0.07 -6.42
CA PHE A 250 1.94 0.92 -7.08
C PHE A 250 1.72 1.02 -8.60
N PHE A 251 0.48 1.22 -9.02
CA PHE A 251 0.09 1.36 -10.41
C PHE A 251 -0.69 2.66 -10.58
N TRP A 252 -0.24 3.47 -11.54
CA TRP A 252 -0.94 4.67 -11.95
C TRP A 252 -1.53 4.45 -13.32
N GLU A 253 -2.86 4.46 -13.39
CA GLU A 253 -3.61 4.56 -14.64
C GLU A 253 -4.37 5.88 -14.68
N GLU A 254 -4.17 6.67 -15.73
CA GLU A 254 -4.87 7.94 -15.94
C GLU A 254 -5.22 8.17 -17.41
N ASN A 255 -6.50 8.45 -17.65
CA ASN A 255 -7.07 8.65 -18.98
C ASN A 255 -7.66 10.05 -19.16
N ASN A 256 -7.62 10.89 -18.12
CA ASN A 256 -8.25 12.19 -18.12
C ASN A 256 -7.37 13.22 -17.39
N PHE A 257 -6.22 13.55 -17.98
CA PHE A 257 -5.41 14.66 -17.49
C PHE A 257 -6.12 15.99 -17.71
N GLY A 258 -6.82 16.22 -18.82
CA GLY A 258 -7.67 17.41 -18.99
C GLY A 258 -6.90 18.72 -19.20
N GLY A 259 -5.85 19.00 -18.42
CA GLY A 259 -4.91 20.12 -18.59
C GLY A 259 -3.86 19.84 -19.67
N ASP A 260 -3.36 18.61 -19.74
CA ASP A 260 -2.57 18.12 -20.88
C ASP A 260 -3.05 16.73 -21.32
N LYS A 261 -3.91 16.70 -22.34
CA LYS A 261 -4.49 15.45 -22.85
C LYS A 261 -3.50 14.58 -23.62
N SER A 262 -2.30 15.09 -23.96
CA SER A 262 -1.30 14.31 -24.70
C SER A 262 -0.77 13.12 -23.91
N HIS A 263 -0.93 13.15 -22.58
CA HIS A 263 -0.54 12.09 -21.67
C HIS A 263 -1.67 11.12 -21.29
N ASN A 264 -2.89 11.30 -21.83
CA ASN A 264 -4.00 10.39 -21.54
C ASN A 264 -3.66 8.95 -21.98
N GLY A 265 -4.02 7.97 -21.16
CA GLY A 265 -3.59 6.58 -21.37
C GLY A 265 -2.31 6.24 -20.63
N LEU A 266 -1.87 7.09 -19.68
CA LEU A 266 -0.71 6.80 -18.86
C LEU A 266 -0.99 5.55 -18.03
N GLN A 267 -0.10 4.57 -18.16
CA GLN A 267 -0.05 3.38 -17.31
C GLN A 267 1.38 3.19 -16.83
N LYS A 268 1.58 3.29 -15.51
CA LYS A 268 2.93 3.26 -14.92
C LYS A 268 2.95 2.50 -13.60
N TRP A 269 3.84 1.51 -13.51
CA TRP A 269 4.23 0.94 -12.22
C TRP A 269 5.22 1.87 -11.52
N THR A 270 4.84 2.42 -10.37
CA THR A 270 5.59 3.48 -9.72
C THR A 270 6.63 2.97 -8.71
N ASN A 271 6.65 1.67 -8.41
CA ASN A 271 7.62 1.06 -7.48
C ASN A 271 8.81 0.37 -8.16
N HIS A 272 8.81 0.19 -9.49
CA HIS A 272 9.89 -0.56 -10.18
C HIS A 272 11.27 0.04 -9.89
N SER A 273 11.40 1.36 -10.02
CA SER A 273 12.67 2.06 -9.75
C SER A 273 13.15 1.95 -8.30
N TRP A 274 12.24 1.75 -7.34
CA TRP A 274 12.60 1.47 -5.96
C TRP A 274 13.21 0.07 -5.84
N ILE A 275 12.57 -0.94 -6.42
CA ILE A 275 13.04 -2.32 -6.43
C ILE A 275 14.41 -2.40 -7.12
N ASP A 276 14.57 -1.74 -8.27
CA ASP A 276 15.84 -1.68 -9.02
C ASP A 276 16.96 -1.00 -8.22
N LYS A 277 16.61 -0.07 -7.32
CA LYS A 277 17.53 0.58 -6.37
C LYS A 277 17.69 -0.18 -5.04
N ASN A 278 17.34 -1.47 -5.05
CA ASN A 278 17.45 -2.41 -3.94
C ASN A 278 16.63 -2.00 -2.70
N TRP A 279 15.38 -1.57 -2.91
CA TRP A 279 14.41 -1.33 -1.85
C TRP A 279 13.34 -2.43 -1.78
N ASN A 280 12.89 -2.74 -0.57
CA ASN A 280 11.59 -3.35 -0.34
C ASN A 280 10.50 -2.28 -0.48
N THR A 281 9.38 -2.64 -1.11
CA THR A 281 8.21 -1.74 -1.24
C THR A 281 7.00 -2.40 -0.62
N GLY A 282 6.37 -1.75 0.36
CA GLY A 282 5.21 -2.28 1.06
C GLY A 282 4.05 -1.30 1.12
N ILE A 283 2.84 -1.82 1.23
CA ILE A 283 1.62 -1.04 1.46
C ILE A 283 0.92 -1.61 2.69
N VAL A 284 0.54 -0.73 3.62
CA VAL A 284 -0.38 -1.08 4.71
C VAL A 284 -1.82 -0.82 4.27
N TYR A 285 -2.65 -1.86 4.38
CA TYR A 285 -4.01 -1.88 3.89
C TYR A 285 -5.01 -1.64 4.99
N TRP A 286 -5.86 -0.66 4.74
CA TRP A 286 -7.04 -0.37 5.55
C TRP A 286 -8.19 0.15 4.68
N ASN A 287 -8.18 -0.14 3.37
CA ASN A 287 -9.12 0.36 2.37
C ASN A 287 -10.58 0.25 2.84
N GLN A 288 -11.00 -0.92 3.32
CA GLN A 288 -12.38 -1.14 3.76
C GLN A 288 -12.79 -0.27 4.96
N PHE A 289 -11.85 0.03 5.87
CA PHE A 289 -12.08 0.96 6.98
C PHE A 289 -12.09 2.43 6.53
N GLY A 290 -11.25 2.75 5.53
CA GLY A 290 -11.14 4.07 4.92
C GLY A 290 -12.18 4.38 3.85
N ASP A 291 -12.99 3.40 3.43
CA ASP A 291 -14.06 3.55 2.45
C ASP A 291 -15.35 4.02 3.13
N GLU A 292 -15.33 5.29 3.52
CA GLU A 292 -16.48 5.98 4.08
C GLU A 292 -17.20 6.81 2.99
N PRO A 293 -18.53 6.95 3.06
CA PRO A 293 -19.29 7.67 2.04
C PRO A 293 -18.99 9.18 2.06
N ALA A 294 -18.92 9.79 0.88
CA ALA A 294 -18.50 11.19 0.74
C ALA A 294 -19.50 12.23 1.30
N ALA A 295 -20.79 11.91 1.35
CA ALA A 295 -21.81 12.85 1.81
C ALA A 295 -23.01 12.10 2.42
N SER A 296 -22.82 11.53 3.60
CA SER A 296 -23.92 11.03 4.41
C SER A 296 -23.61 11.19 5.91
N GLU A 297 -24.64 11.07 6.76
CA GLU A 297 -24.48 10.99 8.22
C GLU A 297 -23.76 12.19 8.89
N GLY A 298 -23.81 13.38 8.28
CA GLY A 298 -23.07 14.55 8.78
C GLY A 298 -21.55 14.48 8.57
N ASN A 299 -21.08 13.47 7.83
CA ASN A 299 -19.69 13.26 7.46
C ASN A 299 -19.36 14.06 6.19
N PHE A 300 -18.90 15.30 6.37
CA PHE A 300 -18.46 16.13 5.24
C PHE A 300 -17.24 15.49 4.57
N LEU A 301 -17.41 15.04 3.32
CA LEU A 301 -16.41 14.35 2.51
C LEU A 301 -15.94 12.99 3.06
N GLY A 302 -16.71 12.30 3.91
CA GLY A 302 -16.31 10.95 4.38
C GLY A 302 -15.14 10.91 5.38
N VAL A 303 -14.38 12.01 5.48
CA VAL A 303 -13.07 12.06 6.13
C VAL A 303 -13.14 11.85 7.64
N ARG A 304 -14.14 12.39 8.34
CA ARG A 304 -14.13 12.41 9.82
C ARG A 304 -14.25 11.02 10.43
N SER A 305 -15.11 10.17 9.87
CA SER A 305 -15.30 8.80 10.35
C SER A 305 -14.11 7.91 10.01
N ALA A 306 -13.56 8.03 8.79
CA ALA A 306 -12.35 7.30 8.41
C ALA A 306 -11.15 7.73 9.26
N GLU A 307 -11.02 9.03 9.54
CA GLU A 307 -9.96 9.61 10.37
C GLU A 307 -10.04 9.10 11.82
N ALA A 308 -11.23 9.08 12.41
CA ALA A 308 -11.41 8.67 13.80
C ALA A 308 -10.90 7.24 14.04
N LYS A 309 -11.16 6.31 13.12
CA LYS A 309 -10.73 4.91 13.17
C LYS A 309 -9.22 4.73 13.30
N ILE A 310 -8.44 5.64 12.74
CA ILE A 310 -6.97 5.62 12.82
C ILE A 310 -6.53 5.69 14.29
N TRP A 311 -7.26 6.45 15.11
CA TRP A 311 -6.92 6.75 16.50
C TRP A 311 -7.79 6.02 17.53
N SER A 312 -9.04 5.69 17.19
CA SER A 312 -9.97 5.03 18.08
C SER A 312 -11.12 4.36 17.32
N LEU A 313 -11.43 3.11 17.66
CA LEU A 313 -12.63 2.40 17.23
C LEU A 313 -13.90 2.84 17.99
N ASN A 314 -13.78 3.77 18.95
CA ASN A 314 -14.91 4.36 19.68
C ASN A 314 -15.32 5.73 19.14
N GLY A 315 -14.70 6.20 18.05
CA GLY A 315 -15.05 7.45 17.40
C GLY A 315 -16.33 7.38 16.54
N PRO A 316 -16.64 8.44 15.79
CA PRO A 316 -17.73 8.44 14.82
C PRO A 316 -17.69 7.22 13.87
N ASN A 317 -18.83 6.52 13.76
CA ASN A 317 -19.00 5.26 13.02
C ASN A 317 -18.10 4.10 13.49
N GLY A 318 -17.45 4.22 14.65
CA GLY A 318 -16.66 3.18 15.29
C GLY A 318 -15.74 2.42 14.34
N SER A 319 -15.69 1.10 14.48
CA SER A 319 -14.93 0.17 13.65
C SER A 319 -15.60 -0.21 12.32
N ARG A 320 -16.57 0.58 11.86
CA ARG A 320 -17.31 0.28 10.63
C ARG A 320 -16.35 0.08 9.46
N TYR A 321 -16.66 -0.85 8.59
CA TYR A 321 -15.96 -1.05 7.33
C TYR A 321 -16.95 -1.40 6.23
N ARG A 322 -16.60 -1.04 5.00
CA ARG A 322 -17.39 -1.36 3.81
C ARG A 322 -16.97 -2.72 3.27
N THR A 323 -17.95 -3.53 2.87
CA THR A 323 -17.74 -4.84 2.27
C THR A 323 -18.91 -5.20 1.36
N LEU A 324 -18.87 -6.37 0.75
CA LEU A 324 -19.95 -6.91 -0.06
C LEU A 324 -20.58 -8.11 0.65
N ASP A 325 -21.90 -8.25 0.55
CA ASP A 325 -22.56 -9.49 0.93
C ASP A 325 -22.31 -10.60 -0.11
N SER A 326 -22.79 -11.81 0.16
CA SER A 326 -22.66 -12.96 -0.75
C SER A 326 -23.38 -12.78 -2.08
N ASN A 327 -24.29 -11.82 -2.20
CA ASN A 327 -24.97 -11.46 -3.45
C ASN A 327 -24.26 -10.32 -4.20
N GLY A 328 -23.12 -9.84 -3.68
CA GLY A 328 -22.39 -8.71 -4.23
C GLY A 328 -23.00 -7.35 -3.90
N ASN A 329 -23.94 -7.26 -2.97
CA ASN A 329 -24.50 -5.97 -2.54
C ASN A 329 -23.54 -5.25 -1.60
N ASP A 330 -23.41 -3.94 -1.81
CA ASP A 330 -22.67 -3.04 -0.95
C ASP A 330 -23.29 -2.90 0.44
N ILE A 331 -22.52 -3.20 1.47
CA ILE A 331 -22.95 -3.13 2.87
C ILE A 331 -21.84 -2.57 3.77
N TYR A 332 -22.26 -2.10 4.94
CA TYR A 332 -21.35 -1.76 6.03
C TYR A 332 -21.51 -2.75 7.18
N LYS A 333 -20.38 -3.19 7.74
CA LYS A 333 -20.31 -4.04 8.94
C LYS A 333 -19.44 -3.37 10.00
N ASN A 334 -19.49 -3.85 11.24
CA ASN A 334 -18.60 -3.43 12.32
C ASN A 334 -17.67 -4.58 12.71
N TRP A 335 -16.40 -4.26 12.98
CA TRP A 335 -15.42 -5.21 13.48
C TRP A 335 -15.23 -5.06 14.99
N ASP A 336 -15.08 -6.15 15.73
CA ASP A 336 -14.92 -6.08 17.20
C ASP A 336 -13.52 -5.66 17.66
N GLY A 337 -12.58 -5.49 16.72
CA GLY A 337 -11.19 -5.14 17.02
C GLY A 337 -10.35 -6.33 17.48
N LYS A 338 -10.83 -7.56 17.30
CA LYS A 338 -10.09 -8.78 17.64
C LYS A 338 -9.49 -9.45 16.42
N LEU A 339 -8.26 -9.92 16.57
CA LEU A 339 -7.57 -10.72 15.56
C LEU A 339 -6.66 -11.75 16.22
N ASN A 340 -6.33 -12.81 15.48
CA ASN A 340 -5.22 -13.68 15.82
C ASN A 340 -3.95 -13.12 15.18
N PHE A 341 -2.96 -12.73 15.98
CA PHE A 341 -1.67 -12.25 15.48
C PHE A 341 -0.55 -13.04 16.14
N ASN A 342 0.29 -13.70 15.33
CA ASN A 342 1.39 -14.54 15.81
C ASN A 342 0.93 -15.67 16.78
N GLY A 343 -0.25 -16.24 16.52
CA GLY A 343 -0.82 -17.32 17.34
C GLY A 343 -1.53 -16.87 18.62
N GLU A 344 -1.66 -15.57 18.86
CA GLU A 344 -2.31 -15.01 20.04
C GLU A 344 -3.54 -14.17 19.65
N GLU A 345 -4.63 -14.27 20.43
CA GLU A 345 -5.76 -13.35 20.30
C GLU A 345 -5.35 -11.98 20.84
N VAL A 346 -5.44 -10.96 20.00
CA VAL A 346 -5.10 -9.58 20.32
C VAL A 346 -6.34 -8.70 20.17
N GLN A 347 -6.58 -7.82 21.14
CA GLN A 347 -7.55 -6.74 21.04
C GLN A 347 -6.83 -5.44 20.69
N VAL A 348 -7.26 -4.79 19.62
CA VAL A 348 -6.82 -3.43 19.26
C VAL A 348 -7.96 -2.44 19.46
N ASN A 349 -7.58 -1.18 19.74
CA ASN A 349 -8.51 -0.07 19.96
C ASN A 349 -8.49 0.94 18.82
N SER A 350 -7.66 0.75 17.79
CA SER A 350 -7.60 1.60 16.61
C SER A 350 -6.98 0.88 15.41
N ILE A 351 -7.20 1.41 14.21
CA ILE A 351 -6.53 0.95 12.99
C ILE A 351 -5.03 1.28 13.03
N GLY A 352 -4.63 2.37 13.69
CA GLY A 352 -3.21 2.66 13.94
C GLY A 352 -2.52 1.55 14.73
N GLU A 353 -3.16 1.08 15.82
CA GLU A 353 -2.68 -0.06 16.61
C GLU A 353 -2.61 -1.34 15.77
N LEU A 354 -3.70 -1.68 15.06
CA LEU A 354 -3.77 -2.83 14.17
C LEU A 354 -2.59 -2.90 13.21
N LEU A 355 -2.40 -1.84 12.42
CA LEU A 355 -1.36 -1.80 11.39
C LEU A 355 0.05 -1.77 12.01
N SER A 356 0.19 -1.19 13.20
CA SER A 356 1.47 -1.19 13.91
C SER A 356 1.93 -2.59 14.30
N LEU A 357 1.02 -3.55 14.54
CA LEU A 357 1.40 -4.94 14.84
C LEU A 357 2.19 -5.54 13.67
N TYR A 358 1.61 -5.47 12.46
CA TYR A 358 2.22 -5.99 11.24
C TYR A 358 3.54 -5.29 10.90
N VAL A 359 3.57 -3.96 10.96
CA VAL A 359 4.77 -3.20 10.57
C VAL A 359 5.90 -3.36 11.59
N LYS A 360 5.60 -3.33 12.90
CA LYS A 360 6.61 -3.58 13.94
C LYS A 360 7.21 -4.96 13.80
N ASP A 361 6.37 -5.99 13.64
CA ASP A 361 6.84 -7.36 13.56
C ASP A 361 7.70 -7.62 12.31
N ALA A 362 7.26 -7.11 11.14
CA ALA A 362 8.00 -7.25 9.89
C ALA A 362 9.35 -6.52 9.90
N LEU A 363 9.41 -5.35 10.53
CA LEU A 363 10.58 -4.46 10.46
C LEU A 363 11.51 -4.55 11.68
N LYS A 364 11.15 -5.27 12.75
CA LYS A 364 12.03 -5.43 13.94
C LYS A 364 13.40 -6.01 13.61
N GLN A 365 13.50 -6.78 12.53
CA GLN A 365 14.74 -7.39 12.05
C GLN A 365 15.38 -6.64 10.87
N ASN A 366 14.82 -5.50 10.43
CA ASN A 366 15.42 -4.76 9.32
C ASN A 366 16.79 -4.22 9.74
N THR A 367 17.83 -4.61 9.01
CA THR A 367 19.23 -4.27 9.28
C THR A 367 19.79 -3.22 8.32
N SER A 368 19.02 -2.80 7.31
CA SER A 368 19.48 -1.82 6.32
C SER A 368 19.80 -0.44 6.91
N GLY A 369 19.20 -0.13 8.06
CA GLY A 369 19.27 1.20 8.67
C GLY A 369 18.57 2.29 7.84
N ASN A 370 17.79 1.95 6.81
CA ASN A 370 17.02 2.93 6.03
C ASN A 370 15.58 2.47 5.80
N ILE A 371 14.71 2.90 6.71
CA ILE A 371 13.26 2.72 6.63
C ILE A 371 12.61 4.08 6.36
N ARG A 372 11.73 4.12 5.37
CA ARG A 372 10.89 5.26 5.02
C ARG A 372 9.42 4.91 5.20
N LEU A 373 8.69 5.78 5.88
CA LEU A 373 7.23 5.70 5.99
C LEU A 373 6.63 6.82 5.16
N VAL A 374 5.64 6.49 4.34
CA VAL A 374 5.00 7.42 3.41
C VAL A 374 3.49 7.38 3.64
N GLY A 375 2.88 8.53 3.88
CA GLY A 375 1.43 8.66 3.99
C GLY A 375 0.86 9.54 2.89
N HIS A 376 -0.32 9.20 2.37
CA HIS A 376 -1.08 10.07 1.48
C HIS A 376 -2.44 10.42 2.07
N SER A 377 -2.87 11.69 2.01
CA SER A 377 -4.15 12.13 2.57
C SER A 377 -4.31 11.71 4.04
N LEU A 378 -5.37 11.00 4.43
CA LEU A 378 -5.50 10.44 5.80
C LEU A 378 -4.41 9.42 6.15
N GLY A 379 -3.80 8.75 5.17
CA GLY A 379 -2.68 7.83 5.37
C GLY A 379 -1.46 8.51 6.00
N ASN A 380 -1.37 9.83 5.98
CA ASN A 380 -0.39 10.61 6.75
C ASN A 380 -0.51 10.40 8.26
N GLN A 381 -1.73 10.26 8.76
CA GLN A 381 -1.98 9.98 10.18
C GLN A 381 -1.61 8.55 10.52
N VAL A 382 -1.89 7.58 9.64
CA VAL A 382 -1.41 6.20 9.77
C VAL A 382 0.11 6.16 9.77
N ALA A 383 0.78 6.77 8.80
CA ALA A 383 2.25 6.82 8.74
C ALA A 383 2.86 7.50 9.97
N THR A 384 2.21 8.54 10.52
CA THR A 384 2.63 9.20 11.76
C THR A 384 2.47 8.27 12.97
N PHE A 385 1.35 7.55 13.07
CA PHE A 385 1.12 6.56 14.12
C PHE A 385 2.16 5.45 14.07
N LEU A 386 2.39 4.88 12.87
CA LEU A 386 3.42 3.87 12.65
C LEU A 386 4.80 4.39 13.03
N THR A 387 5.16 5.62 12.65
CA THR A 387 6.44 6.23 13.02
C THR A 387 6.64 6.25 14.54
N ASN A 388 5.61 6.63 15.30
CA ASN A 388 5.64 6.62 16.76
C ASN A 388 5.87 5.22 17.33
N GLU A 389 5.13 4.23 16.81
CA GLU A 389 5.18 2.86 17.30
C GLU A 389 6.51 2.18 16.96
N MET A 390 7.06 2.44 15.78
CA MET A 390 8.39 1.97 15.38
C MET A 390 9.48 2.60 16.25
N ASP A 391 9.39 3.91 16.51
CA ASP A 391 10.33 4.62 17.38
C ASP A 391 10.30 4.09 18.83
N LYS A 392 9.11 3.86 19.39
CA LYS A 392 8.97 3.22 20.71
C LYS A 392 9.56 1.80 20.74
N ALA A 393 9.49 1.07 19.62
CA ALA A 393 10.10 -0.24 19.46
C ALA A 393 11.62 -0.19 19.21
N GLY A 394 12.24 1.00 19.21
CA GLY A 394 13.68 1.17 18.98
C GLY A 394 14.08 1.05 17.51
N VAL A 395 13.12 1.04 16.58
CA VAL A 395 13.40 0.97 15.14
C VAL A 395 13.65 2.37 14.60
N ASN A 396 14.79 2.52 13.92
CA ASN A 396 15.23 3.78 13.35
C ASN A 396 14.50 4.07 12.03
N ILE A 397 13.66 5.09 12.04
CA ILE A 397 12.99 5.60 10.85
C ILE A 397 13.87 6.70 10.26
N LYS A 398 14.31 6.56 9.01
CA LYS A 398 15.15 7.57 8.36
C LYS A 398 14.34 8.71 7.77
N ARG A 399 13.15 8.41 7.25
CA ARG A 399 12.31 9.42 6.62
C ARG A 399 10.83 9.18 6.84
N LEU A 400 10.12 10.25 7.17
CA LEU A 400 8.67 10.32 7.08
C LEU A 400 8.31 11.30 5.95
N ALA A 401 7.61 10.80 4.93
CA ALA A 401 7.11 11.62 3.82
C ALA A 401 5.60 11.77 3.92
N LEU A 402 5.14 13.02 4.02
CA LEU A 402 3.74 13.33 4.16
C LEU A 402 3.17 13.94 2.87
N LEU A 403 2.39 13.17 2.13
CA LEU A 403 1.92 13.55 0.79
C LEU A 403 0.47 14.05 0.85
N ASP A 404 0.25 15.32 0.55
CA ASP A 404 -1.02 16.05 0.73
C ASP A 404 -1.71 15.65 2.05
N PRO A 405 -1.09 15.97 3.21
CA PRO A 405 -1.64 15.59 4.50
C PRO A 405 -3.04 16.14 4.72
N ALA A 406 -3.93 15.29 5.23
CA ALA A 406 -5.27 15.68 5.65
C ALA A 406 -5.36 15.47 7.16
N TRP A 407 -5.63 16.55 7.89
CA TRP A 407 -5.91 16.56 9.33
C TRP A 407 -7.17 17.38 9.54
N THR A 408 -8.25 16.80 10.06
CA THR A 408 -9.47 17.61 10.28
C THR A 408 -9.33 18.48 11.52
N ASP A 409 -9.69 19.76 11.37
CA ASP A 409 -9.54 20.78 12.42
C ASP A 409 -10.51 20.54 13.61
N GLY A 410 -10.17 21.14 14.75
CA GLY A 410 -10.94 21.09 16.00
C GLY A 410 -10.65 19.87 16.87
N GLY A 411 -10.79 20.06 18.18
CA GLY A 411 -10.56 19.02 19.18
C GLY A 411 -11.50 17.81 18.99
N LYS A 412 -10.97 16.60 19.18
CA LYS A 412 -11.69 15.33 19.01
C LYS A 412 -11.90 14.67 20.36
N ASN A 413 -13.14 14.39 20.74
CA ASN A 413 -13.46 13.70 21.99
C ASN A 413 -12.90 12.28 22.09
N TYR A 414 -12.61 11.64 20.96
CA TYR A 414 -11.95 10.34 20.88
C TYR A 414 -10.42 10.41 20.96
N LEU A 415 -9.85 11.63 21.05
CA LEU A 415 -8.43 11.87 21.33
C LEU A 415 -8.25 12.34 22.78
N PRO A 416 -7.05 12.12 23.38
CA PRO A 416 -6.79 12.52 24.75
C PRO A 416 -6.91 14.03 24.96
N VAL A 417 -7.02 14.43 26.23
CA VAL A 417 -6.91 15.83 26.64
C VAL A 417 -5.44 16.25 26.66
N ILE A 418 -5.17 17.45 26.15
CA ILE A 418 -3.84 18.07 26.15
C ILE A 418 -3.45 18.40 27.58
N THR A 419 -2.31 17.86 28.00
CA THR A 419 -1.74 18.07 29.33
C THR A 419 -0.66 19.16 29.30
N LYS A 420 -0.29 19.68 30.48
CA LYS A 420 0.86 20.57 30.63
C LYS A 420 2.13 20.00 29.99
N ALA A 421 2.41 18.71 30.21
CA ALA A 421 3.58 18.03 29.65
C ALA A 421 3.60 18.06 28.11
N ASP A 422 2.43 17.98 27.48
CA ASP A 422 2.32 18.07 26.01
C ASP A 422 2.71 19.46 25.49
N THR A 423 2.31 20.52 26.21
CA THR A 423 2.63 21.92 25.85
C THR A 423 4.07 22.34 26.14
N GLU A 424 4.81 21.50 26.88
CA GLU A 424 6.23 21.69 27.19
C GLU A 424 7.15 21.01 26.17
N ILE A 425 6.61 20.17 25.27
CA ILE A 425 7.38 19.54 24.18
C ILE A 425 7.96 20.62 23.26
N ARG A 426 9.29 20.61 23.13
CA ARG A 426 10.07 21.50 22.28
C ARG A 426 11.07 20.71 21.45
N LEU A 427 11.35 21.17 20.24
CA LEU A 427 12.43 20.61 19.44
C LEU A 427 13.79 20.95 20.04
N ASN A 428 14.65 19.94 20.15
CA ASN A 428 15.98 20.10 20.73
C ASN A 428 16.91 21.00 19.90
N HIS A 429 16.70 21.05 18.57
CA HIS A 429 17.60 21.75 17.66
C HIS A 429 17.28 23.24 17.47
N ASN A 430 16.05 23.70 17.74
CA ASN A 430 15.66 25.11 17.58
C ASN A 430 14.69 25.64 18.68
N GLY A 431 14.26 24.80 19.63
CA GLY A 431 13.43 25.21 20.76
C GLY A 431 11.95 25.46 20.43
N HIS A 432 11.51 25.26 19.18
CA HIS A 432 10.12 25.46 18.77
C HIS A 432 9.18 24.51 19.52
N LYS A 433 8.05 25.03 19.99
CA LYS A 433 7.06 24.25 20.74
C LYS A 433 6.14 23.47 19.82
N ALA A 434 5.79 22.25 20.23
CA ALA A 434 4.77 21.46 19.54
C ALA A 434 3.37 22.06 19.75
N LEU A 435 3.05 22.62 20.91
CA LEU A 435 1.71 23.14 21.23
C LEU A 435 1.80 24.45 22.00
N SER A 436 0.70 25.20 22.02
CA SER A 436 0.58 26.39 22.86
C SER A 436 0.14 26.01 24.28
N SER A 437 0.55 26.78 25.29
CA SER A 437 0.01 26.60 26.65
C SER A 437 -1.48 26.94 26.72
N PHE A 438 -2.01 27.69 25.75
CA PHE A 438 -3.44 27.96 25.62
C PHE A 438 -4.26 26.73 25.18
N ASP A 439 -3.60 25.62 24.82
CA ASP A 439 -4.27 24.39 24.40
C ASP A 439 -4.47 23.39 25.55
N GLU A 440 -3.83 23.63 26.71
CA GLU A 440 -4.00 22.79 27.90
C GLU A 440 -5.48 22.68 28.31
N GLY A 441 -5.94 21.46 28.57
CA GLY A 441 -7.32 21.16 28.95
C GLY A 441 -8.29 20.98 27.78
N LYS A 442 -7.87 21.20 26.53
CA LYS A 442 -8.66 20.86 25.33
C LYS A 442 -8.38 19.42 24.88
N ASN A 443 -9.29 18.82 24.13
CA ASN A 443 -8.95 17.62 23.36
C ASN A 443 -8.05 17.98 22.17
N PHE A 444 -7.11 17.10 21.85
CA PHE A 444 -6.29 17.22 20.63
C PHE A 444 -7.15 17.30 19.36
N SER A 445 -6.74 18.12 18.39
CA SER A 445 -7.04 17.90 16.97
C SER A 445 -6.14 16.80 16.39
N THR A 446 -6.46 16.27 15.21
CA THR A 446 -5.60 15.28 14.56
C THR A 446 -4.27 15.86 14.06
N GLY A 447 -4.25 17.14 13.69
CA GLY A 447 -3.02 17.86 13.33
C GLY A 447 -2.11 18.07 14.55
N GLU A 448 -2.68 18.42 15.70
CA GLU A 448 -1.94 18.61 16.95
C GLU A 448 -1.33 17.32 17.48
N ILE A 449 -2.07 16.20 17.49
CA ILE A 449 -1.53 14.91 17.95
C ILE A 449 -0.45 14.39 17.00
N ALA A 450 -0.62 14.55 15.68
CA ALA A 450 0.39 14.21 14.71
C ALA A 450 1.67 15.05 14.91
N ARG A 451 1.53 16.36 15.09
CA ARG A 451 2.65 17.27 15.38
C ARG A 451 3.38 16.91 16.67
N LYS A 452 2.64 16.64 17.76
CA LYS A 452 3.20 16.16 19.03
C LYS A 452 4.05 14.90 18.82
N ILE A 453 3.50 13.92 18.11
CA ILE A 453 4.20 12.65 17.82
C ILE A 453 5.48 12.91 17.04
N ILE A 454 5.39 13.68 15.97
CA ILE A 454 6.54 13.95 15.09
C ILE A 454 7.64 14.71 15.84
N PHE A 455 7.29 15.71 16.65
CA PHE A 455 8.27 16.45 17.47
C PHE A 455 9.00 15.53 18.45
N ASN A 456 8.26 14.60 19.08
CA ASN A 456 8.84 13.61 19.97
C ASN A 456 9.81 12.66 19.25
N VAL A 457 9.42 12.15 18.07
CA VAL A 457 10.29 11.30 17.25
C VAL A 457 11.51 12.08 16.76
N MET A 458 11.33 13.31 16.27
CA MET A 458 12.43 14.19 15.89
C MET A 458 13.42 14.34 17.04
N ASN A 459 12.97 14.63 18.26
CA ASN A 459 13.86 14.76 19.41
C ASN A 459 14.67 13.50 19.72
N ARG A 460 14.07 12.32 19.58
CA ARG A 460 14.74 11.04 19.88
C ARG A 460 15.63 10.55 18.74
N GLN A 461 15.19 10.72 17.49
CA GLN A 461 15.87 10.21 16.31
C GLN A 461 16.64 11.28 15.52
N TRP A 462 16.73 12.52 16.02
CA TRP A 462 17.46 13.60 15.36
C TRP A 462 18.87 13.17 15.00
N ASN A 463 19.65 12.71 15.96
CA ASN A 463 21.04 12.32 15.73
C ASN A 463 21.19 11.03 14.91
N ASN A 464 20.09 10.29 14.75
CA ASN A 464 20.01 9.10 13.89
C ASN A 464 19.65 9.45 12.45
N GLY A 465 19.53 10.75 12.10
CA GLY A 465 19.29 11.20 10.73
C GLY A 465 17.83 11.17 10.30
N PHE A 466 16.88 11.17 11.24
CA PHE A 466 15.46 11.33 10.92
C PHE A 466 15.24 12.61 10.08
N SER A 467 14.42 12.47 9.04
CA SER A 467 14.05 13.53 8.10
C SER A 467 12.53 13.54 7.87
N LEU A 468 11.97 14.75 7.72
CA LEU A 468 10.56 14.99 7.47
C LEU A 468 10.41 15.82 6.19
N GLU A 469 9.57 15.35 5.29
CA GLU A 469 9.17 16.08 4.09
C GLU A 469 7.65 16.13 3.99
N ILE A 470 7.11 17.24 3.50
CA ILE A 470 5.68 17.45 3.29
C ILE A 470 5.50 17.92 1.85
N TYR A 471 4.58 17.29 1.12
CA TYR A 471 4.23 17.64 -0.25
C TYR A 471 2.79 18.10 -0.35
N HIS A 472 2.54 19.09 -1.20
CA HIS A 472 1.24 19.68 -1.43
C HIS A 472 0.96 19.79 -2.93
N THR A 473 -0.21 19.40 -3.42
CA THR A 473 -0.61 19.59 -4.84
C THR A 473 -1.86 20.42 -5.04
N THR A 474 -2.65 20.64 -3.99
CA THR A 474 -3.99 21.20 -4.09
C THR A 474 -4.23 22.40 -3.19
N ILE A 475 -5.35 23.08 -3.46
CA ILE A 475 -5.98 24.07 -2.57
C ILE A 475 -6.49 23.44 -1.26
N LEU A 476 -6.42 22.11 -1.06
CA LEU A 476 -6.82 21.51 0.22
C LEU A 476 -6.07 22.15 1.42
N ASN A 477 -4.82 22.59 1.20
CA ASN A 477 -4.02 23.33 2.17
C ASN A 477 -4.24 24.86 2.10
N ALA A 478 -4.79 25.38 1.00
CA ALA A 478 -5.13 26.79 0.80
C ALA A 478 -6.52 27.15 1.38
N SER A 479 -6.80 26.69 2.61
CA SER A 479 -7.95 27.12 3.42
C SER A 479 -9.30 26.45 3.08
N ILE A 480 -9.36 25.12 2.99
CA ILE A 480 -10.64 24.45 3.25
C ILE A 480 -10.92 24.56 4.76
N PRO A 481 -12.02 25.21 5.21
CA PRO A 481 -12.26 25.54 6.63
C PRO A 481 -12.37 24.36 7.61
N ILE A 482 -12.08 23.13 7.16
CA ILE A 482 -12.29 21.89 7.89
C ILE A 482 -10.96 21.12 8.03
N MET A 483 -9.90 21.51 7.31
CA MET A 483 -8.58 20.89 7.39
C MET A 483 -7.58 21.83 8.07
N ASP A 484 -6.79 21.30 8.99
CA ASP A 484 -5.67 21.97 9.63
C ASP A 484 -4.44 21.90 8.71
N ASP A 485 -3.90 23.06 8.33
CA ASP A 485 -2.67 23.19 7.54
C ASP A 485 -1.39 22.91 8.35
N ASN A 486 -1.53 22.81 9.67
CA ASN A 486 -0.47 22.50 10.62
C ASN A 486 0.81 23.35 10.42
N PRO A 487 0.70 24.70 10.40
CA PRO A 487 1.79 25.58 10.00
C PRO A 487 3.03 25.47 10.90
N VAL A 488 2.84 25.09 12.18
CA VAL A 488 3.96 24.84 13.10
C VAL A 488 4.78 23.63 12.64
N LEU A 489 4.14 22.54 12.22
CA LEU A 489 4.85 21.37 11.71
C LEU A 489 5.51 21.66 10.35
N ARG A 490 4.83 22.39 9.46
CA ARG A 490 5.36 22.74 8.13
C ARG A 490 6.66 23.54 8.21
N LYS A 491 6.83 24.38 9.22
CA LYS A 491 8.08 25.11 9.45
C LYS A 491 9.28 24.20 9.73
N GLU A 492 9.03 23.01 10.29
CA GLU A 492 10.04 22.02 10.67
C GLU A 492 10.27 20.93 9.61
N ALA A 493 9.61 21.04 8.46
CA ALA A 493 9.69 20.09 7.36
C ALA A 493 10.41 20.69 6.14
N ALA A 494 10.92 19.81 5.28
CA ALA A 494 11.13 20.15 3.87
C ALA A 494 9.74 20.27 3.20
N ASP A 495 9.24 21.50 3.06
CA ASP A 495 7.90 21.82 2.56
C ASP A 495 7.92 22.06 1.04
N MET A 496 7.21 21.21 0.31
CA MET A 496 7.20 21.13 -1.14
C MET A 496 5.78 21.41 -1.68
N ASN A 497 5.65 22.37 -2.59
CA ASN A 497 4.42 22.67 -3.30
C ASN A 497 4.55 22.26 -4.77
N ASN A 498 3.96 21.13 -5.11
CA ASN A 498 3.80 20.62 -6.46
C ASN A 498 2.59 21.30 -7.12
N ALA A 499 2.69 21.49 -8.43
CA ALA A 499 1.71 22.17 -9.26
C ALA A 499 1.38 21.29 -10.48
N PRO A 500 0.58 20.22 -10.29
CA PRO A 500 0.19 19.30 -11.37
C PRO A 500 -0.84 19.93 -12.30
N TRP A 501 -0.40 20.88 -13.13
CA TRP A 501 -1.20 21.63 -14.09
C TRP A 501 -1.50 20.86 -15.38
N TYR A 502 -0.92 19.68 -15.55
CA TYR A 502 -1.44 18.66 -16.45
C TYR A 502 -2.86 18.24 -16.07
N TYR A 503 -3.32 18.49 -14.83
CA TYR A 503 -4.73 18.49 -14.47
C TYR A 503 -5.39 19.87 -14.59
N SER A 504 -6.62 19.90 -15.08
CA SER A 504 -7.42 21.12 -15.12
C SER A 504 -7.73 21.65 -13.70
N ALA A 505 -8.09 22.93 -13.60
CA ALA A 505 -8.35 23.59 -12.31
C ALA A 505 -9.49 22.95 -11.50
N THR A 506 -10.45 22.27 -12.15
CA THR A 506 -11.62 21.65 -11.52
C THR A 506 -11.35 20.22 -11.04
N GLN A 507 -10.26 19.59 -11.48
CA GLN A 507 -9.89 18.21 -11.13
C GLN A 507 -9.17 18.12 -9.78
N ILE A 508 -9.79 18.68 -8.73
CA ILE A 508 -9.19 18.78 -7.40
C ILE A 508 -8.88 17.39 -6.81
N GLY A 509 -9.78 16.43 -7.01
CA GLY A 509 -9.59 15.05 -6.54
C GLY A 509 -8.40 14.36 -7.22
N GLN A 510 -8.26 14.49 -8.54
CA GLN A 510 -7.13 13.92 -9.26
C GLN A 510 -5.81 14.57 -8.85
N LYS A 511 -5.77 15.90 -8.72
CA LYS A 511 -4.60 16.62 -8.21
C LYS A 511 -4.21 16.10 -6.83
N HIS A 512 -5.16 15.97 -5.91
CA HIS A 512 -4.91 15.44 -4.56
C HIS A 512 -4.33 14.03 -4.60
N VAL A 513 -4.83 13.15 -5.45
CA VAL A 513 -4.35 11.77 -5.56
C VAL A 513 -2.98 11.69 -6.22
N VAL A 514 -2.65 12.61 -7.14
CA VAL A 514 -1.47 12.45 -7.99
C VAL A 514 -0.15 12.47 -7.24
N ILE A 515 -0.08 13.21 -6.13
CA ILE A 515 1.19 13.39 -5.42
C ILE A 515 1.80 12.06 -4.99
N ARG A 516 0.99 11.05 -4.67
CA ARG A 516 1.49 9.73 -4.29
C ARG A 516 2.16 9.05 -5.48
N HIS A 517 1.53 9.09 -6.66
CA HIS A 517 2.06 8.47 -7.85
C HIS A 517 3.32 9.19 -8.31
N HIS A 518 3.29 10.52 -8.30
CA HIS A 518 4.42 11.37 -8.64
C HIS A 518 5.60 11.19 -7.68
N TYR A 519 5.36 11.11 -6.36
CA TYR A 519 6.40 10.83 -5.37
C TYR A 519 7.08 9.48 -5.61
N PHE A 520 6.29 8.39 -5.72
CA PHE A 520 6.87 7.06 -5.96
C PHE A 520 7.60 7.00 -7.31
N TRP A 521 7.02 7.56 -8.38
CA TRP A 521 7.65 7.61 -9.70
C TRP A 521 8.93 8.47 -9.70
N SER A 522 9.01 9.53 -8.90
CA SER A 522 10.21 10.39 -8.83
C SER A 522 11.50 9.66 -8.43
N MET A 523 11.40 8.44 -7.87
CA MET A 523 12.55 7.57 -7.64
C MET A 523 13.23 7.10 -8.93
N GLU A 524 12.56 7.15 -10.09
CA GLU A 524 13.16 6.81 -11.39
C GLU A 524 14.10 7.89 -11.91
N ALA A 525 13.83 9.15 -11.56
CA ALA A 525 14.60 10.30 -12.01
C ALA A 525 15.73 10.69 -11.05
N SER A 526 16.58 11.62 -11.50
CA SER A 526 17.46 12.38 -10.60
C SER A 526 16.62 13.31 -9.72
N ALA A 527 17.15 13.68 -8.56
CA ALA A 527 16.49 14.68 -7.72
C ALA A 527 16.27 16.00 -8.50
N PRO A 528 15.08 16.64 -8.38
CA PRO A 528 14.74 17.85 -9.11
C PRO A 528 15.74 18.98 -8.87
N LYS A 529 15.89 19.88 -9.84
CA LYS A 529 16.79 21.04 -9.71
C LYS A 529 16.18 22.08 -8.77
N GLU A 530 17.01 22.70 -7.95
CA GLU A 530 16.64 23.88 -7.18
C GLU A 530 17.06 25.17 -7.90
N CYS A 531 16.16 26.16 -7.97
CA CYS A 531 16.43 27.46 -8.54
C CYS A 531 15.89 28.61 -7.69
N THR A 532 16.33 29.84 -8.01
CA THR A 532 15.65 31.08 -7.64
C THR A 532 15.13 31.77 -8.89
N ILE A 533 14.09 32.60 -8.75
CA ILE A 533 13.52 33.39 -9.84
C ILE A 533 13.62 34.87 -9.50
N PHE A 534 14.21 35.65 -10.41
CA PHE A 534 14.26 37.11 -10.33
C PHE A 534 13.90 37.71 -11.68
N PHE A 535 12.88 38.58 -11.73
CA PHE A 535 12.34 39.16 -12.96
C PHE A 535 12.25 38.17 -14.13
N TRP A 536 11.65 37.00 -13.89
CA TRP A 536 11.42 35.93 -14.87
C TRP A 536 12.65 35.08 -15.24
N GLN A 537 13.85 35.44 -14.78
CA GLN A 537 15.05 34.63 -15.01
C GLN A 537 15.21 33.59 -13.91
N ARG A 538 15.28 32.32 -14.31
CA ARG A 538 15.65 31.20 -13.44
C ARG A 538 17.16 31.11 -13.32
N LYS A 539 17.65 31.02 -12.08
CA LYS A 539 19.07 30.75 -11.78
C LYS A 539 19.19 29.54 -10.88
N LEU A 540 20.00 28.56 -11.29
CA LEU A 540 20.31 27.40 -10.46
C LEU A 540 21.01 27.84 -9.17
N THR A 541 20.62 27.25 -8.04
CA THR A 541 21.31 27.48 -6.76
C THR A 541 22.57 26.62 -6.61
N GLY A 542 22.67 25.55 -7.40
CA GLY A 542 23.67 24.50 -7.25
C GLY A 542 23.20 23.33 -6.38
N ASN A 543 22.04 23.45 -5.72
CA ASN A 543 21.42 22.38 -4.94
C ASN A 543 20.36 21.62 -5.75
N ILE A 544 19.87 20.55 -5.15
CA ILE A 544 18.68 19.79 -5.57
C ILE A 544 17.53 20.04 -4.59
N SER A 545 16.31 19.88 -5.09
CA SER A 545 15.05 20.02 -4.34
C SER A 545 14.52 18.64 -3.92
N GLY A 546 13.44 18.62 -3.13
CA GLY A 546 12.83 17.42 -2.58
C GLY A 546 12.14 16.52 -3.62
N SER A 547 12.38 15.22 -3.48
CA SER A 547 11.70 14.12 -4.16
C SER A 547 12.05 12.81 -3.44
N ALA A 548 11.44 11.70 -3.85
CA ALA A 548 11.83 10.38 -3.33
C ALA A 548 13.31 10.03 -3.60
N ALA A 549 13.86 10.48 -4.74
CA ALA A 549 15.26 10.27 -5.11
C ALA A 549 16.25 11.16 -4.34
N THR A 550 15.76 12.20 -3.65
CA THR A 550 16.61 13.14 -2.91
C THR A 550 17.27 12.45 -1.72
N PRO A 551 18.58 12.64 -1.47
CA PRO A 551 19.25 12.07 -0.29
C PRO A 551 18.66 12.55 1.04
N ASP A 552 18.66 11.69 2.06
CA ASP A 552 18.13 12.01 3.40
C ASP A 552 18.86 13.21 4.04
N THR A 553 20.17 13.34 3.77
CA THR A 553 20.98 14.49 4.21
C THR A 553 20.45 15.80 3.65
N ARG A 554 20.10 15.84 2.35
CA ARG A 554 19.58 17.04 1.71
C ARG A 554 18.19 17.41 2.24
N ILE A 555 17.29 16.44 2.40
CA ILE A 555 15.97 16.71 3.01
C ILE A 555 16.14 17.31 4.41
N ARG A 556 17.11 16.81 5.20
CA ARG A 556 17.38 17.35 6.53
C ARG A 556 17.96 18.77 6.50
N GLU A 557 18.83 19.08 5.55
CA GLU A 557 19.27 20.47 5.33
C GLU A 557 18.09 21.38 5.00
N MET A 558 17.17 20.91 4.15
CA MET A 558 15.97 21.65 3.77
C MET A 558 15.03 21.90 4.96
N MET A 559 14.91 20.96 5.90
CA MET A 559 14.14 21.15 7.14
C MET A 559 14.68 22.28 8.01
N LEU A 560 16.00 22.46 8.03
CA LEU A 560 16.67 23.51 8.81
C LEU A 560 16.70 24.86 8.09
N ASP A 561 16.29 24.89 6.83
CA ASP A 561 16.33 26.09 6.00
C ASP A 561 15.07 26.95 6.21
N GLU A 562 15.24 28.26 6.02
CA GLU A 562 14.14 29.23 6.13
C GLU A 562 13.23 29.24 4.88
N TYR A 563 13.29 28.20 4.06
CA TYR A 563 12.63 28.17 2.77
C TYR A 563 11.63 27.02 2.63
N TYR A 564 10.74 27.17 1.67
CA TYR A 564 9.89 26.14 1.10
C TYR A 564 10.09 26.13 -0.42
N TRP A 565 9.68 25.07 -1.09
CA TRP A 565 9.97 24.83 -2.50
C TRP A 565 8.68 24.79 -3.31
N VAL A 566 8.65 25.48 -4.46
CA VAL A 566 7.47 25.54 -5.34
C VAL A 566 7.86 25.03 -6.72
N GLN A 567 7.14 24.05 -7.25
CA GLN A 567 7.37 23.52 -8.59
C GLN A 567 7.14 24.61 -9.64
N VAL A 568 8.11 24.80 -10.53
CA VAL A 568 8.10 25.81 -11.60
C VAL A 568 8.27 25.21 -12.99
N GLU A 569 8.89 24.04 -13.11
CA GLU A 569 8.93 23.21 -14.33
C GLU A 569 8.37 21.81 -14.04
N GLY A 570 8.04 21.03 -15.07
CA GLY A 570 7.30 19.76 -14.93
C GLY A 570 5.82 19.90 -14.60
N ARG A 571 5.31 21.13 -14.48
CA ARG A 571 3.92 21.40 -14.11
C ARG A 571 2.90 20.86 -15.12
N TYR A 572 3.28 20.73 -16.39
CA TYR A 572 2.37 20.33 -17.47
C TYR A 572 2.58 18.89 -17.95
N THR A 573 3.44 18.13 -17.28
CA THR A 573 3.65 16.71 -17.59
C THR A 573 3.61 15.86 -16.32
N PRO A 574 3.11 14.63 -16.36
CA PRO A 574 3.16 13.73 -15.20
C PRO A 574 4.57 13.15 -14.94
N ASP A 575 5.52 13.32 -15.87
CA ASP A 575 6.89 12.82 -15.75
C ASP A 575 7.70 13.65 -14.72
N PRO A 576 8.24 13.05 -13.65
CA PRO A 576 9.03 13.78 -12.66
C PRO A 576 10.45 14.19 -13.12
N SER A 577 10.90 13.75 -14.29
CA SER A 577 12.28 13.96 -14.74
C SER A 577 12.60 15.39 -15.17
N ASP A 578 11.57 16.18 -15.50
CA ASP A 578 11.70 17.57 -15.93
C ASP A 578 11.36 18.58 -14.80
N ASP A 579 11.19 18.10 -13.57
CA ASP A 579 10.84 18.92 -12.41
C ASP A 579 11.95 19.88 -11.99
N TRP A 580 11.54 21.13 -11.75
CA TRP A 580 12.35 22.15 -11.10
C TRP A 580 11.53 22.83 -10.01
N PHE A 581 12.20 23.20 -8.93
CA PHE A 581 11.59 23.90 -7.81
C PHE A 581 12.28 25.22 -7.53
N GLU A 582 11.48 26.27 -7.41
CA GLU A 582 11.89 27.56 -6.89
C GLU A 582 11.90 27.51 -5.36
N ARG A 583 13.05 27.83 -4.75
CA ARG A 583 13.18 27.99 -3.30
C ARG A 583 12.70 29.39 -2.87
N LYS A 584 11.73 29.47 -1.98
CA LYS A 584 11.08 30.70 -1.47
C LYS A 584 11.17 30.80 0.04
N ARG A 585 11.41 32.01 0.59
CA ARG A 585 11.48 32.20 2.05
C ARG A 585 10.11 31.96 2.68
N LYS A 586 10.08 31.18 3.77
CA LYS A 586 8.96 31.06 4.70
C LYS A 586 8.67 32.46 5.27
N LEU A 587 7.40 32.86 5.27
CA LEU A 587 6.96 34.15 5.84
C LEU A 587 6.91 34.10 7.37
#